data_AF-A0A962DL57-F1
#
_entry.id   AF-A0A962DL57-F1
#
_cell.length_a   1.000
_cell.length_b   1.000
_cell.length_c   1.000
_cell.angle_alpha   90.00
_cell.angle_beta   90.00
_cell.angle_gamma   90.00
#
_symmetry.space_group_name_H-M   'P 1'
#
loop_
_entity.id
_entity.type
_entity.pdbx_description
1 polymer ?
#
loop_
_entity_poly.entity_id
_entity_poly.type
_entity_poly.pdbx_seq_one_letter_code
_entity_poly.pdbx_strand_id
1 'polypeptide(L)'
;MSVYDILGENGVFAKKLNGFKVRDVQLQLADKISDTIDVCGTLIAEAGTGTGKTFAYLVPSISKKKKTIISTGTKNLQEQLFYRDLPKVLEIMELKPKARLLKGRSNYLCLHRMHNAYHSRIMHNPDYAYPLQIIEKWSHQTTVGDKSEVEEVTENDLVWRHVTS
;
A
#
# COMPACT_ATOMS: atom_id res chain seq x y z
N MET A 1 -2.68 -24.84 4.02
CA MET A 1 -2.61 -24.60 2.56
C MET A 1 -1.19 -24.18 2.25
N SER A 2 -0.49 -24.99 1.48
CA SER A 2 0.88 -24.73 1.05
C SER A 2 0.91 -23.62 -0.01
N VAL A 3 2.10 -23.13 -0.32
CA VAL A 3 2.30 -22.20 -1.44
C VAL A 3 1.91 -22.84 -2.77
N TYR A 4 2.17 -24.12 -2.95
CA TYR A 4 1.85 -24.88 -4.17
C TYR A 4 0.35 -25.02 -4.40
N ASP A 5 -0.45 -25.13 -3.32
CA ASP A 5 -1.92 -25.15 -3.40
C ASP A 5 -2.49 -23.80 -3.90
N ILE A 6 -1.71 -22.73 -3.83
CA ILE A 6 -2.14 -21.37 -4.18
C ILE A 6 -1.58 -20.95 -5.55
N LEU A 7 -0.27 -21.02 -5.72
CA LEU A 7 0.46 -20.52 -6.90
C LEU A 7 0.88 -21.62 -7.89
N GLY A 8 0.69 -22.90 -7.56
CA GLY A 8 1.06 -24.03 -8.44
C GLY A 8 0.10 -24.23 -9.61
N GLU A 9 0.40 -25.21 -10.47
CA GLU A 9 -0.35 -25.47 -11.71
C GLU A 9 -1.83 -25.78 -11.49
N ASN A 10 -2.13 -26.46 -10.38
CA ASN A 10 -3.49 -26.79 -9.96
C ASN A 10 -4.00 -25.87 -8.83
N GLY A 11 -3.26 -24.80 -8.53
CA GLY A 11 -3.52 -23.91 -7.42
C GLY A 11 -4.67 -22.94 -7.66
N VAL A 12 -5.08 -22.23 -6.60
CA VAL A 12 -6.20 -21.28 -6.64
C VAL A 12 -6.00 -20.18 -7.71
N PHE A 13 -4.76 -19.70 -7.88
CA PHE A 13 -4.45 -18.68 -8.90
C PHE A 13 -4.65 -19.20 -10.32
N ALA A 14 -4.18 -20.41 -10.63
CA ALA A 14 -4.34 -21.00 -11.95
C ALA A 14 -5.82 -21.20 -12.33
N LYS A 15 -6.67 -21.47 -11.34
CA LYS A 15 -8.11 -21.68 -11.55
C LYS A 15 -8.91 -20.38 -11.71
N LYS A 16 -8.50 -19.29 -11.06
CA LYS A 16 -9.29 -18.05 -10.97
C LYS A 16 -8.73 -16.88 -11.78
N LEU A 17 -7.42 -16.82 -11.98
CA LEU A 17 -6.78 -15.71 -12.68
C LEU A 17 -6.50 -16.11 -14.13
N ASN A 18 -7.31 -15.58 -15.05
CA ASN A 18 -7.13 -15.83 -16.47
C ASN A 18 -5.73 -15.39 -16.93
N GLY A 19 -5.04 -16.24 -17.69
CA GLY A 19 -3.67 -15.99 -18.15
C GLY A 19 -2.59 -16.11 -17.08
N PHE A 20 -2.91 -16.62 -15.87
CA PHE A 20 -1.89 -16.95 -14.88
C PHE A 20 -0.96 -18.04 -15.43
N LYS A 21 0.34 -17.76 -15.37
CA LYS A 21 1.40 -18.71 -15.71
C LYS A 21 2.20 -19.00 -14.46
N VAL A 22 2.32 -20.28 -14.14
CA VAL A 22 3.21 -20.76 -13.08
C VAL A 22 4.65 -20.44 -13.47
N ARG A 23 5.43 -20.02 -12.49
CA ARG A 23 6.85 -19.72 -12.64
C ARG A 23 7.59 -20.36 -11.48
N ASP A 24 8.55 -21.23 -11.77
CA ASP A 24 9.31 -21.94 -10.73
C ASP A 24 10.02 -20.99 -9.77
N VAL A 25 10.60 -19.90 -10.30
CA VAL A 25 11.24 -18.85 -9.50
C VAL A 25 10.26 -18.20 -8.51
N GLN A 26 9.00 -18.02 -8.91
CA GLN A 26 7.96 -17.46 -8.04
C GLN A 26 7.61 -18.44 -6.90
N LEU A 27 7.44 -19.72 -7.25
CA LEU A 27 7.13 -20.78 -6.30
C LEU A 27 8.25 -20.97 -5.28
N GLN A 28 9.50 -21.09 -5.75
CA GLN A 28 10.67 -21.24 -4.89
C GLN A 28 10.83 -20.06 -3.92
N LEU A 29 10.66 -18.83 -4.40
CA LEU A 29 10.73 -17.65 -3.54
C LEU A 29 9.62 -17.65 -2.49
N ALA A 30 8.39 -17.96 -2.88
CA ALA A 30 7.26 -17.99 -1.97
C ALA A 30 7.37 -19.10 -0.91
N ASP A 31 7.87 -20.26 -1.29
CA ASP A 31 8.15 -21.40 -0.41
C ASP A 31 9.24 -21.05 0.61
N LYS A 32 10.37 -20.48 0.15
CA LYS A 32 11.43 -20.00 1.04
C LYS A 32 10.97 -18.91 2.01
N ILE A 33 10.11 -17.99 1.57
CA ILE A 33 9.51 -16.99 2.45
C ILE A 33 8.59 -17.66 3.48
N SER A 34 7.75 -18.61 3.07
CA SER A 34 6.87 -19.39 3.96
C SER A 34 7.67 -20.10 5.07
N ASP A 35 8.72 -20.83 4.69
CA ASP A 35 9.59 -21.54 5.63
C ASP A 35 10.28 -20.58 6.60
N THR A 36 10.79 -19.46 6.08
CA THR A 36 11.46 -18.43 6.90
C THR A 36 10.51 -17.82 7.93
N ILE A 37 9.25 -17.59 7.56
CA ILE A 37 8.20 -17.11 8.48
C ILE A 37 7.92 -18.14 9.57
N ASP A 38 7.94 -19.44 9.26
CA ASP A 38 7.67 -20.51 10.23
C ASP A 38 8.79 -20.63 11.27
N VAL A 39 10.05 -20.56 10.84
CA VAL A 39 11.21 -20.64 11.73
C VAL A 39 11.61 -19.30 12.35
N CYS A 40 10.86 -18.22 12.09
CA CYS A 40 11.18 -16.85 12.51
C CYS A 40 12.60 -16.40 12.11
N GLY A 41 13.04 -16.80 10.92
CA GLY A 41 14.38 -16.56 10.41
C GLY A 41 14.53 -15.29 9.58
N THR A 42 15.69 -15.15 8.93
CA THR A 42 15.98 -14.08 7.96
C THR A 42 16.30 -14.71 6.61
N LEU A 43 15.68 -14.19 5.54
CA LEU A 43 15.94 -14.59 4.16
C LEU A 43 16.45 -13.40 3.37
N ILE A 44 17.56 -13.59 2.66
CA ILE A 44 18.04 -12.68 1.64
C ILE A 44 17.84 -13.39 0.30
N ALA A 45 17.08 -12.77 -0.60
CA ALA A 45 16.79 -13.33 -1.91
C ALA A 45 16.82 -12.25 -2.98
N GLU A 46 17.40 -12.58 -4.13
CA GLU A 46 17.35 -11.76 -5.33
C GLU A 46 16.31 -12.33 -6.30
N ALA A 47 15.49 -11.46 -6.89
CA ALA A 47 14.55 -11.88 -7.91
C ALA A 47 14.47 -10.82 -9.03
N GLY A 48 14.65 -11.26 -10.27
CA GLY A 48 14.61 -10.41 -11.46
C GLY A 48 13.23 -9.79 -11.73
N THR A 49 13.16 -8.73 -12.55
CA THR A 49 11.88 -8.13 -12.97
C THR A 49 10.99 -9.14 -13.69
N GLY A 50 9.67 -9.08 -13.48
CA GLY A 50 8.72 -9.98 -14.15
C GLY A 50 8.60 -11.41 -13.57
N THR A 51 9.38 -11.76 -12.53
CA THR A 51 9.33 -13.10 -11.90
C THR A 51 8.12 -13.32 -10.98
N GLY A 52 7.24 -12.32 -10.82
CA GLY A 52 6.08 -12.44 -9.94
C GLY A 52 6.38 -12.23 -8.45
N LYS A 53 7.47 -11.51 -8.13
CA LYS A 53 7.93 -11.17 -6.77
C LYS A 53 6.80 -10.77 -5.82
N THR A 54 5.92 -9.88 -6.28
CA THR A 54 4.84 -9.33 -5.45
C THR A 54 3.94 -10.41 -4.87
N PHE A 55 3.48 -11.34 -5.71
CA PHE A 55 2.62 -12.43 -5.22
C PHE A 55 3.44 -13.45 -4.43
N ALA A 56 4.72 -13.63 -4.77
CA ALA A 56 5.60 -14.55 -4.06
C ALA A 56 5.75 -14.19 -2.58
N TYR A 57 5.83 -12.89 -2.22
CA TYR A 57 5.84 -12.49 -0.81
C TYR A 57 4.44 -12.29 -0.21
N LEU A 58 3.44 -11.85 -0.99
CA LEU A 58 2.08 -11.60 -0.46
C LEU A 58 1.38 -12.88 -0.02
N VAL A 59 1.43 -13.93 -0.86
CA VAL A 59 0.73 -15.19 -0.60
C VAL A 59 1.12 -15.80 0.75
N PRO A 60 2.42 -16.06 1.06
CA PRO A 60 2.81 -16.59 2.36
C PRO A 60 2.57 -15.58 3.50
N SER A 61 2.76 -14.27 3.26
CA SER A 61 2.50 -13.24 4.28
C SER A 61 1.05 -13.23 4.77
N ILE A 62 0.10 -13.51 3.88
CA ILE A 62 -1.33 -13.54 4.17
C ILE A 62 -1.74 -14.92 4.70
N SER A 63 -1.30 -16.01 4.07
CA SER A 63 -1.73 -17.37 4.40
C SER A 63 -1.28 -17.83 5.79
N LYS A 64 -0.13 -17.32 6.27
CA LYS A 64 0.39 -17.59 7.61
C LYS A 64 -0.39 -16.88 8.73
N LYS A 65 -1.27 -15.93 8.38
CA LYS A 65 -2.11 -15.16 9.33
C LYS A 65 -1.31 -14.48 10.47
N LYS A 66 -0.02 -14.21 10.25
CA LYS A 66 0.82 -13.43 11.17
C LYS A 66 0.69 -11.94 10.85
N LYS A 67 0.95 -11.09 11.84
CA LYS A 67 1.04 -9.64 11.62
C LYS A 67 2.27 -9.36 10.77
N THR A 68 2.05 -8.84 9.56
CA THR A 68 3.11 -8.64 8.58
C THR A 68 3.24 -7.16 8.22
N ILE A 69 4.47 -6.67 8.14
CA ILE A 69 4.80 -5.35 7.60
C ILE A 69 5.52 -5.59 6.28
N ILE A 70 5.05 -4.96 5.20
CA ILE A 70 5.71 -4.97 3.91
C ILE A 70 6.24 -3.57 3.64
N SER A 71 7.55 -3.46 3.44
CA SER A 71 8.23 -2.21 3.11
C SER A 71 8.69 -2.26 1.66
N THR A 72 8.65 -1.12 0.97
CA THR A 72 9.03 -0.98 -0.44
C THR A 72 9.69 0.38 -0.67
N GLY A 73 10.40 0.55 -1.78
CA GLY A 73 11.34 1.66 -1.98
C GLY A 73 10.70 3.04 -2.21
N THR A 74 9.46 3.12 -2.70
CA THR A 74 8.81 4.40 -3.02
C THR A 74 7.33 4.40 -2.66
N LYS A 75 6.73 5.58 -2.49
CA LYS A 75 5.27 5.73 -2.26
C LYS A 75 4.45 5.11 -3.38
N ASN A 76 4.82 5.36 -4.64
CA ASN A 76 4.10 4.80 -5.79
C ASN A 76 4.12 3.27 -5.79
N LEU A 77 5.25 2.65 -5.42
CA LEU A 77 5.31 1.18 -5.27
C LEU A 77 4.43 0.71 -4.11
N GLN A 78 4.33 1.49 -3.04
CA GLN A 78 3.48 1.20 -1.89
C GLN A 78 1.99 1.25 -2.26
N GLU A 79 1.58 2.26 -3.01
CA GLU A 79 0.21 2.44 -3.48
C GLU A 79 -0.16 1.39 -4.52
N GLN A 80 0.73 1.07 -5.45
CA GLN A 80 0.53 -0.04 -6.38
C GLN A 80 0.32 -1.34 -5.61
N LEU A 81 1.17 -1.62 -4.62
CA LEU A 81 1.04 -2.80 -3.78
C LEU A 81 -0.31 -2.82 -3.05
N PHE A 82 -0.72 -1.70 -2.44
CA PHE A 82 -1.87 -1.65 -1.56
C PHE A 82 -3.22 -1.58 -2.30
N TYR A 83 -3.32 -0.78 -3.36
CA TYR A 83 -4.58 -0.55 -4.08
C TYR A 83 -4.78 -1.47 -5.28
N ARG A 84 -3.71 -2.10 -5.81
CA ARG A 84 -3.80 -2.96 -7.00
C ARG A 84 -3.41 -4.40 -6.72
N ASP A 85 -2.22 -4.64 -6.19
CA ASP A 85 -1.69 -6.00 -6.12
C ASP A 85 -2.29 -6.79 -4.94
N LEU A 86 -2.40 -6.18 -3.76
CA LEU A 86 -3.00 -6.78 -2.57
C LEU A 86 -4.47 -7.16 -2.78
N PRO A 87 -5.38 -6.28 -3.29
CA PRO A 87 -6.78 -6.63 -3.48
C PRO A 87 -6.97 -7.82 -4.42
N LYS A 88 -6.17 -7.91 -5.50
CA LYS A 88 -6.20 -9.07 -6.42
C LYS A 88 -5.85 -10.38 -5.72
N VAL A 89 -4.79 -10.38 -4.90
CA VAL A 89 -4.39 -11.58 -4.13
C VAL A 89 -5.50 -11.98 -3.15
N LEU A 90 -6.08 -11.01 -2.46
CA LEU A 90 -7.16 -11.23 -1.49
C LEU A 90 -8.43 -11.77 -2.13
N GLU A 91 -8.82 -11.23 -3.29
CA GLU A 91 -9.98 -11.69 -4.07
C GLU A 91 -9.79 -13.14 -4.52
N ILE A 92 -8.64 -13.47 -5.12
CA ILE A 92 -8.34 -14.82 -5.59
C ILE A 92 -8.36 -15.82 -4.43
N MET A 93 -7.74 -15.46 -3.30
CA MET A 93 -7.66 -16.30 -2.10
C MET A 93 -8.94 -16.29 -1.26
N GLU A 94 -9.93 -15.46 -1.58
CA GLU A 94 -11.16 -15.25 -0.80
C GLU A 94 -10.90 -14.88 0.68
N LEU A 95 -9.86 -14.07 0.92
CA LEU A 95 -9.47 -13.65 2.26
C LEU A 95 -9.75 -12.17 2.47
N LYS A 96 -10.10 -11.80 3.71
CA LYS A 96 -10.39 -10.41 4.10
C LYS A 96 -9.60 -9.98 5.35
N PRO A 97 -8.25 -10.02 5.32
CA PRO A 97 -7.45 -9.53 6.43
C PRO A 97 -7.61 -8.02 6.59
N LYS A 98 -7.37 -7.52 7.81
CA LYS A 98 -7.23 -6.08 8.03
C LYS A 98 -5.89 -5.61 7.46
N ALA A 99 -5.92 -4.71 6.49
CA ALA A 99 -4.74 -4.08 5.92
C ALA A 99 -4.85 -2.55 6.04
N ARG A 100 -3.71 -1.88 6.21
CA ARG A 100 -3.59 -0.42 6.22
C ARG A 100 -2.31 0.01 5.50
N LEU A 101 -2.40 1.11 4.76
CA LEU A 101 -1.27 1.79 4.15
C LEU A 101 -0.64 2.73 5.18
N LEU A 102 0.67 2.65 5.37
CA LEU A 102 1.40 3.46 6.34
C LEU A 102 2.40 4.36 5.63
N LYS A 103 2.17 5.68 5.68
CA LYS A 103 3.09 6.71 5.17
C LYS A 103 3.70 7.52 6.33
N GLY A 104 4.67 8.39 6.03
CA GLY A 104 5.16 9.36 7.00
C GLY A 104 4.09 10.39 7.37
N ARG A 105 4.16 10.97 8.58
CA ARG A 105 3.14 11.90 9.13
C ARG A 105 2.88 13.12 8.23
N SER A 106 3.87 13.55 7.47
CA SER A 106 3.77 14.66 6.52
C SER A 106 2.89 14.38 5.30
N ASN A 107 2.39 13.15 5.17
CA ASN A 107 1.39 12.76 4.17
C ASN A 107 -0.03 12.79 4.73
N TYR A 108 -0.19 12.99 6.04
CA TYR A 108 -1.51 13.00 6.67
C TYR A 108 -1.90 14.40 7.12
N LEU A 109 -3.16 14.74 6.88
CA LEU A 109 -3.76 15.98 7.35
C LEU A 109 -3.73 16.05 8.88
N CYS A 110 -3.28 17.19 9.39
CA CYS A 110 -3.37 17.53 10.80
C CYS A 110 -4.46 18.59 10.99
N LEU A 111 -5.61 18.19 11.51
CA LEU A 111 -6.76 19.08 11.71
C LEU A 111 -6.42 20.32 12.53
N HIS A 112 -5.57 20.17 13.55
CA HIS A 112 -5.09 21.30 14.36
C HIS A 112 -4.27 22.31 13.53
N ARG A 113 -3.35 21.83 12.70
CA ARG A 113 -2.53 22.69 11.83
C ARG A 113 -3.37 23.37 10.75
N MET A 114 -4.33 22.64 10.17
CA MET A 114 -5.31 23.21 9.23
C MET A 114 -6.13 24.33 9.86
N HIS A 115 -6.66 24.12 11.07
CA HIS A 115 -7.36 25.16 11.82
C HIS A 115 -6.48 26.40 12.04
N ASN A 116 -5.24 26.22 12.49
CA ASN A 116 -4.31 27.33 12.69
C ASN A 116 -3.97 28.06 11.38
N ALA A 117 -3.81 27.31 10.28
CA ALA A 117 -3.56 27.86 8.95
C ALA A 117 -4.70 28.79 8.51
N TYR A 118 -5.94 28.37 8.73
CA TYR A 118 -7.15 29.14 8.39
C TYR A 118 -7.29 30.45 9.17
N HIS A 119 -6.76 30.50 10.41
CA HIS A 119 -6.75 31.70 11.24
C HIS A 119 -5.44 32.50 11.14
N SER A 120 -4.53 32.12 10.25
CA SER A 120 -3.24 32.79 10.07
C SER A 120 -3.25 33.75 8.88
N ARG A 121 -2.20 34.57 8.77
CA ARG A 121 -2.03 35.52 7.66
C ARG A 121 -1.93 34.88 6.28
N ILE A 122 -1.65 33.56 6.19
CA ILE A 122 -1.54 32.89 4.89
C ILE A 122 -2.87 32.90 4.12
N MET A 123 -4.01 33.00 4.82
CA MET A 123 -5.33 33.14 4.19
C MET A 123 -5.51 34.43 3.38
N HIS A 124 -4.64 35.43 3.58
CA HIS A 124 -4.65 36.65 2.76
C HIS A 124 -3.82 36.51 1.48
N ASN A 125 -3.09 35.40 1.31
CA ASN A 125 -2.36 35.10 0.09
C ASN A 125 -3.17 34.10 -0.76
N PRO A 126 -3.61 34.48 -1.97
CA PRO A 126 -4.37 33.61 -2.87
C PRO A 126 -3.71 32.25 -3.15
N ASP A 127 -2.38 32.19 -3.21
CA ASP A 127 -1.62 30.96 -3.48
C ASP A 127 -1.82 29.90 -2.39
N TYR A 128 -2.09 30.32 -1.15
CA TYR A 128 -2.38 29.41 -0.03
C TYR A 128 -3.88 29.31 0.25
N ALA A 129 -4.63 30.41 0.08
CA ALA A 129 -6.05 30.45 0.39
C ALA A 129 -6.88 29.51 -0.50
N TYR A 130 -6.59 29.48 -1.80
CA TYR A 130 -7.29 28.60 -2.75
C TYR A 130 -7.11 27.10 -2.42
N PRO A 131 -5.89 26.56 -2.32
CA PRO A 131 -5.73 25.14 -2.00
C PRO A 131 -6.14 24.81 -0.57
N LEU A 132 -6.06 25.75 0.39
CA LEU A 132 -6.55 25.50 1.75
C LEU A 132 -8.07 25.31 1.81
N GLN A 133 -8.85 26.03 1.00
CA GLN A 133 -10.30 25.82 0.88
C GLN A 133 -10.63 24.43 0.30
N ILE A 134 -9.84 23.97 -0.68
CA ILE A 134 -9.99 22.62 -1.23
C ILE A 134 -9.72 21.56 -0.16
N ILE A 135 -8.61 21.71 0.58
CA ILE A 135 -8.22 20.79 1.66
C ILE A 135 -9.26 20.77 2.79
N GLU A 136 -9.81 21.92 3.17
CA GLU A 136 -10.85 22.01 4.20
C GLU A 136 -12.11 21.26 3.78
N LYS A 137 -12.59 21.48 2.55
CA LYS A 137 -13.72 20.73 2.00
C LYS A 137 -13.46 19.22 1.96
N TRP A 138 -12.27 18.81 1.53
CA TRP A 138 -11.87 17.40 1.49
C TRP A 138 -11.76 16.77 2.88
N SER A 139 -11.34 17.54 3.89
CA SER A 139 -11.18 17.05 5.27
C SER A 139 -12.48 16.49 5.87
N HIS A 140 -13.63 16.95 5.39
CA HIS A 140 -14.95 16.47 5.80
C HIS A 140 -15.39 15.17 5.10
N GLN A 141 -14.68 14.74 4.06
CA GLN A 141 -15.05 13.59 3.23
C GLN A 141 -14.11 12.39 3.43
N THR A 142 -12.84 12.65 3.75
CA THR A 142 -11.85 11.59 3.96
C THR A 142 -12.05 10.82 5.27
N THR A 143 -11.72 9.53 5.24
CA THR A 143 -11.65 8.67 6.44
C THR A 143 -10.22 8.32 6.85
N VAL A 144 -9.24 8.65 6.00
CA VAL A 144 -7.82 8.29 6.18
C VAL A 144 -6.95 9.54 6.36
N GLY A 145 -7.32 10.65 5.72
CA GLY A 145 -6.61 11.91 5.77
C GLY A 145 -5.30 11.91 4.98
N ASP A 146 -5.15 11.03 3.98
CA ASP A 146 -3.95 10.93 3.16
C ASP A 146 -3.98 11.97 2.05
N LYS A 147 -2.99 12.86 1.99
CA LYS A 147 -2.98 13.97 1.03
C LYS A 147 -2.98 13.52 -0.44
N SER A 148 -2.62 12.27 -0.73
CA SER A 148 -2.73 11.72 -2.10
C SER A 148 -4.19 11.54 -2.57
N GLU A 149 -5.17 11.66 -1.68
CA GLU A 149 -6.60 11.66 -2.02
C GLU A 149 -7.07 12.99 -2.63
N VAL A 150 -6.24 14.04 -2.61
CA VAL A 150 -6.59 15.38 -3.13
C VAL A 150 -5.92 15.59 -4.49
N GLU A 151 -6.68 15.38 -5.57
CA GLU A 151 -6.15 15.51 -6.94
C GLU A 151 -5.90 16.97 -7.34
N GLU A 152 -6.73 17.88 -6.82
CA GLU A 152 -6.71 19.30 -7.19
C GLU A 152 -5.56 20.08 -6.54
N VAL A 153 -4.90 19.52 -5.52
CA VAL A 153 -3.76 20.13 -4.83
C VAL A 153 -2.55 19.20 -4.95
N THR A 154 -1.57 19.62 -5.74
CA THR A 154 -0.39 18.80 -5.99
C THR A 154 0.34 18.43 -4.69
N GLU A 155 0.94 17.23 -4.60
CA GLU A 155 1.64 16.80 -3.38
C GLU A 155 2.78 17.73 -2.92
N ASN A 156 3.35 18.51 -3.85
CA ASN A 156 4.46 19.42 -3.62
C ASN A 156 4.02 20.85 -3.28
N ASP A 157 2.71 21.12 -3.27
CA ASP A 157 2.17 22.42 -2.90
C ASP A 157 2.65 22.83 -1.49
N LEU A 158 3.04 24.10 -1.35
CA LEU A 158 3.57 24.64 -0.10
C LEU A 158 2.51 24.67 1.01
N VAL A 159 1.21 24.71 0.67
CA VAL A 159 0.11 24.64 1.63
C VAL A 159 0.22 23.41 2.54
N TRP A 160 0.74 22.29 2.01
CA TRP A 160 0.87 21.05 2.78
C TRP A 160 1.78 21.24 4.00
N ARG A 161 2.80 22.09 3.91
CA ARG A 161 3.68 22.41 5.05
C ARG A 161 2.94 23.11 6.18
N HIS A 162 1.80 23.72 5.90
CA HIS A 162 0.97 24.40 6.90
C HIS A 162 -0.08 23.48 7.52
N VAL A 163 -0.42 22.35 6.90
CA VAL A 163 -1.57 21.52 7.29
C VAL A 163 -1.24 20.05 7.56
N THR A 164 -0.06 19.55 7.19
CA THR A 164 0.41 18.19 7.54
C THR A 164 1.46 18.23 8.64
N SER A 165 1.67 17.12 9.35
CA SER A 165 2.64 17.04 10.47
C SER A 165 4.08 16.89 10.02
#